data_AF-W7QSB4-F1
#
_entry.id   AF-W7QSB4-F1
#
_cell.length_a   1.000
_cell.length_b   1.000
_cell.length_c   1.000
_cell.angle_alpha   90.00
_cell.angle_beta   90.00
_cell.angle_gamma   90.00
#
_symmetry.space_group_name_H-M   'P 1'
#
loop_
_entity.id
_entity.type
_entity.pdbx_description
1 polymer ?
#
loop_
_entity_poly.entity_id
_entity_poly.type
_entity_poly.pdbx_seq_one_letter_code
_entity_poly.pdbx_strand_id
1 'polypeptide(L)'
;MPPLVLHSIFSKDFSALAKWLKISPRNCITVLDTHDGIGIIDVGPMAGKAGLFNENEIDHLVEKIHNNSQGQSRLATGAAASNVDLYQVNCTYYDALAQNNFYYLLARAIRFFAPGTPQVYYSSFV
;
A
#
# COMPACT_ATOMS: atom_id res chain seq x y z
N MET A 1 3.83 1.90 5.19
CA MET A 1 3.06 3.11 4.79
C MET A 1 2.30 2.94 3.47
N PRO A 2 2.87 2.37 2.39
CA PRO A 2 2.16 2.19 1.11
C PRO A 2 0.74 1.61 1.21
N PRO A 3 0.52 0.46 1.88
CA PRO A 3 -0.82 -0.13 2.02
C PRO A 3 -1.77 0.73 2.85
N LEU A 4 -1.27 1.49 3.84
CA LEU A 4 -2.09 2.38 4.66
C LEU A 4 -2.73 3.49 3.81
N VAL A 5 -1.95 4.06 2.90
CA VAL A 5 -2.43 5.14 2.02
C VAL A 5 -3.40 4.60 0.97
N LEU A 6 -3.12 3.44 0.36
CA LEU A 6 -4.04 2.79 -0.58
C LEU A 6 -5.37 2.46 0.08
N HIS A 7 -5.34 1.76 1.22
CA HIS A 7 -6.54 1.43 1.98
C HIS A 7 -7.34 2.69 2.30
N SER A 8 -6.69 3.74 2.81
CA SER A 8 -7.39 4.98 3.18
C SER A 8 -8.11 5.64 2.01
N ILE A 9 -7.52 5.60 0.81
CA ILE A 9 -8.13 6.12 -0.41
C ILE A 9 -9.30 5.23 -0.86
N PHE A 10 -9.15 3.90 -0.81
CA PHE A 10 -10.16 2.96 -1.27
C PHE A 10 -11.40 2.92 -0.36
N SER A 11 -11.18 2.87 0.95
CA SER A 11 -12.25 2.78 1.95
C SER A 11 -12.80 4.15 2.38
N LYS A 12 -12.09 5.23 2.04
CA LYS A 12 -12.32 6.59 2.57
C LYS A 12 -12.19 6.67 4.09
N ASP A 13 -11.48 5.73 4.71
CA ASP A 13 -11.19 5.71 6.13
C ASP A 13 -9.68 5.87 6.40
N PHE A 14 -9.32 7.01 6.99
CA PHE A 14 -7.94 7.38 7.30
C PHE A 14 -7.52 7.02 8.73
N SER A 15 -8.36 6.31 9.49
CA SER A 15 -8.14 6.02 10.92
C SER A 15 -6.83 5.27 11.17
N ALA A 16 -6.56 4.22 10.39
CA ALA A 16 -5.33 3.44 10.51
C ALA A 16 -4.08 4.26 10.12
N LEU A 17 -4.15 5.06 9.05
CA LEU A 17 -3.07 5.95 8.66
C LEU A 17 -2.79 7.01 9.73
N ALA A 18 -3.84 7.64 10.28
CA ALA A 18 -3.71 8.62 11.34
C ALA A 18 -3.11 8.01 12.62
N LYS A 19 -3.51 6.79 12.98
CA LYS A 19 -2.89 6.04 14.08
C LYS A 19 -1.41 5.79 13.82
N TRP A 20 -1.05 5.33 12.63
CA TRP A 20 0.35 5.11 12.25
C TRP A 20 1.17 6.39 12.33
N LEU A 21 0.70 7.50 11.74
CA LEU A 21 1.41 8.79 11.73
C LEU A 21 1.67 9.37 13.14
N LYS A 22 0.85 8.99 14.13
CA LYS A 22 1.07 9.35 15.53
C LYS A 22 2.26 8.59 16.13
N ILE A 23 2.37 7.29 15.85
CA ILE A 23 3.34 6.38 16.48
C ILE A 23 4.60 6.11 15.63
N SER A 24 4.60 6.48 14.35
CA SER A 24 5.68 6.17 13.43
C SER A 24 7.00 6.84 13.83
N PRO A 25 8.15 6.17 13.67
CA PRO A 25 9.46 6.78 13.89
C PRO A 25 9.63 8.01 13.00
N ARG A 26 10.26 9.06 13.53
CA ARG A 26 10.45 10.34 12.80
C ARG A 26 11.71 10.34 11.95
N ASN A 27 12.68 9.50 12.28
CA ASN A 27 13.93 9.27 11.55
C ASN A 27 13.79 8.12 10.54
N CYS A 28 12.79 8.19 9.66
CA CYS A 28 12.52 7.15 8.67
C CYS A 28 12.62 7.67 7.23
N ILE A 29 12.74 6.74 6.28
CA ILE A 29 12.55 7.00 4.86
C ILE A 29 11.11 6.62 4.51
N THR A 30 10.37 7.54 3.90
CA THR A 30 8.98 7.30 3.51
C THR A 30 8.89 7.01 2.01
N VAL A 31 8.19 5.94 1.67
CA VAL A 31 7.97 5.47 0.29
C VAL A 31 6.48 5.23 0.02
N LEU A 32 6.06 5.37 -1.24
CA LEU A 32 4.83 4.75 -1.75
C LEU A 32 5.17 3.47 -2.52
N ASP A 33 6.28 3.50 -3.21
CA ASP A 33 6.77 2.48 -4.11
C ASP A 33 8.29 2.32 -3.99
N THR A 34 8.76 1.13 -4.34
CA THR A 34 10.18 0.76 -4.40
C THR A 34 10.42 -0.06 -5.68
N HIS A 35 11.60 -0.68 -5.79
CA HIS A 35 11.89 -1.65 -6.84
C HIS A 35 11.25 -3.03 -6.59
N ASP A 36 10.71 -3.26 -5.38
CA ASP A 36 9.98 -4.47 -5.00
C ASP A 36 8.46 -4.26 -5.13
N GLY A 37 7.67 -5.30 -4.83
CA GLY A 37 6.23 -5.19 -4.74
C GLY A 37 5.74 -4.40 -3.52
N ILE A 38 4.45 -4.04 -3.52
CA ILE A 38 3.81 -3.32 -2.41
C ILE A 38 3.69 -4.28 -1.22
N GLY A 39 4.44 -4.03 -0.14
CA GLY A 39 4.43 -4.85 1.09
C GLY A 39 3.08 -4.81 1.82
N ILE A 40 2.28 -5.86 1.65
CA ILE A 40 0.94 -5.97 2.25
C ILE A 40 1.02 -6.51 3.68
N ILE A 41 1.92 -7.46 3.93
CA ILE A 41 2.04 -8.09 5.25
C ILE A 41 2.46 -7.10 6.36
N ASP A 42 3.14 -6.01 5.99
CA ASP A 42 3.67 -5.00 6.92
C ASP A 42 2.60 -4.32 7.80
N VAL A 43 1.33 -4.40 7.40
CA VAL A 43 0.20 -3.82 8.12
C VAL A 43 -0.70 -4.87 8.77
N GLY A 44 -0.48 -6.14 8.49
CA GLY A 44 -1.28 -7.25 8.99
C GLY A 44 -0.86 -7.79 10.34
N PRO A 45 -1.63 -8.74 10.88
CA PRO A 45 -1.26 -9.44 12.10
C PRO A 45 0.01 -10.27 11.91
N MET A 46 0.88 -10.30 12.92
CA MET A 46 2.13 -11.08 12.87
C MET A 46 2.48 -11.63 14.25
N ALA A 47 2.87 -12.91 14.30
CA ALA A 47 3.31 -13.62 15.52
C ALA A 47 2.34 -13.45 16.72
N GLY A 48 1.04 -13.59 16.47
CA GLY A 48 -0.01 -13.48 17.49
C GLY A 48 -0.33 -12.06 17.96
N LYS A 49 0.22 -11.02 17.32
CA LYS A 49 -0.11 -9.62 17.59
C LYS A 49 -1.00 -9.07 16.49
N ALA A 50 -1.97 -8.24 16.88
CA ALA A 50 -2.83 -7.53 15.94
C ALA A 50 -2.02 -6.54 15.10
N GLY A 51 -2.35 -6.47 13.81
CA GLY A 51 -1.81 -5.48 12.88
C GLY A 51 -2.49 -4.13 12.98
N LEU A 52 -2.17 -3.25 12.02
CA LEU A 52 -2.97 -2.04 11.75
C LEU A 52 -4.25 -2.38 10.97
N PHE A 53 -4.23 -3.48 10.22
CA PHE A 53 -5.36 -4.05 9.51
C PHE A 53 -5.65 -5.47 10.02
N ASN A 54 -6.92 -5.85 9.93
CA ASN A 54 -7.35 -7.24 10.04
C ASN A 54 -7.26 -7.96 8.68
N GLU A 55 -7.40 -9.28 8.68
CA GLU A 55 -7.30 -10.11 7.47
C GLU A 55 -8.30 -9.70 6.37
N ASN A 56 -9.55 -9.38 6.73
CA ASN A 56 -10.55 -8.94 5.75
C ASN A 56 -10.19 -7.59 5.10
N GLU A 57 -9.60 -6.66 5.85
CA GLU A 57 -9.13 -5.37 5.31
C GLU A 57 -7.95 -5.57 4.34
N ILE A 58 -7.07 -6.52 4.64
CA ILE A 58 -5.96 -6.92 3.77
C ILE A 58 -6.48 -7.54 2.48
N ASP A 59 -7.39 -8.50 2.58
CA ASP A 59 -7.98 -9.17 1.43
C ASP A 59 -8.70 -8.17 0.53
N HIS A 60 -9.48 -7.26 1.12
CA HIS A 60 -10.15 -6.20 0.36
C HIS A 60 -9.16 -5.27 -0.34
N LEU A 61 -8.07 -4.89 0.34
CA LEU A 61 -7.02 -4.06 -0.25
C LEU A 61 -6.37 -4.76 -1.45
N VAL A 62 -5.98 -6.03 -1.31
CA VAL A 62 -5.34 -6.83 -2.36
C VAL A 62 -6.27 -6.98 -3.57
N GLU A 63 -7.52 -7.38 -3.33
CA GLU A 63 -8.52 -7.53 -4.39
C GLU A 63 -8.79 -6.21 -5.09
N LYS A 64 -8.78 -5.08 -4.36
CA LYS A 64 -8.94 -3.77 -4.98
C LYS A 64 -7.75 -3.40 -5.86
N ILE A 65 -6.51 -3.69 -5.46
CA ILE A 65 -5.31 -3.50 -6.30
C ILE A 65 -5.42 -4.35 -7.57
N HIS A 66 -5.81 -5.63 -7.44
CA HIS A 66 -6.03 -6.50 -8.59
C HIS A 66 -7.03 -5.92 -9.58
N ASN A 67 -8.19 -5.48 -9.09
CA ASN A 67 -9.21 -4.86 -9.94
C ASN A 67 -8.74 -3.56 -10.59
N ASN A 68 -8.10 -2.67 -9.83
CA ASN A 68 -7.60 -1.38 -10.33
C ASN A 68 -6.52 -1.56 -11.41
N SER A 69 -5.68 -2.57 -11.27
CA SER A 69 -4.65 -2.96 -12.25
C SER A 69 -5.18 -3.79 -13.43
N GLN A 70 -6.50 -3.92 -13.58
CA GLN A 70 -7.13 -4.73 -14.63
C GLN A 70 -6.62 -6.19 -14.66
N GLY A 71 -6.37 -6.76 -13.48
CA GLY A 71 -5.86 -8.13 -13.32
C GLY A 71 -4.36 -8.31 -13.56
N GLN A 72 -3.63 -7.28 -14.04
CA GLN A 72 -2.18 -7.40 -14.31
C GLN A 72 -1.39 -7.76 -13.05
N SER A 73 -1.71 -7.15 -11.91
CA SER A 73 -1.02 -7.47 -10.66
C SER A 73 -1.28 -8.89 -10.18
N ARG A 74 -2.43 -9.50 -10.53
CA ARG A 74 -2.71 -10.91 -10.19
C ARG A 74 -1.83 -11.85 -11.01
N LEU A 75 -1.64 -11.55 -12.29
CA LEU A 75 -0.73 -12.30 -13.17
C LEU A 75 0.73 -12.15 -12.71
N ALA A 76 1.14 -10.92 -12.36
CA ALA A 76 2.52 -10.62 -11.94
C ALA A 76 2.86 -11.13 -10.53
N THR A 77 1.88 -11.22 -9.63
CA THR A 77 2.06 -11.80 -8.29
C THR A 77 2.04 -13.34 -8.33
N GLY A 78 1.45 -13.94 -9.38
CA GLY A 78 1.43 -15.38 -9.60
C GLY A 78 0.48 -16.14 -8.65
N ALA A 79 0.56 -17.48 -8.64
CA ALA A 79 -0.26 -18.36 -7.80
C ALA A 79 -0.05 -18.16 -6.28
N ALA A 80 0.98 -17.40 -5.88
CA ALA A 80 1.15 -16.94 -4.50
C ALA A 80 0.04 -15.98 -4.04
N ALA A 81 -0.74 -15.41 -4.98
CA ALA A 81 -1.88 -14.55 -4.66
C ALA A 81 -3.07 -15.29 -4.04
N SER A 82 -3.16 -16.62 -4.21
CA SER A 82 -4.24 -17.45 -3.68
C SER A 82 -3.95 -18.00 -2.27
N ASN A 83 -2.71 -17.88 -1.80
CA ASN A 83 -2.31 -18.42 -0.51
C ASN A 83 -2.16 -17.27 0.49
N VAL A 84 -2.47 -17.60 1.74
CA VAL A 84 -2.41 -16.79 2.96
C VAL A 84 -1.00 -16.20 3.26
N ASP A 85 -0.05 -16.32 2.31
CA ASP A 85 1.36 -15.91 2.38
C ASP A 85 1.72 -14.79 1.39
N LEU A 86 0.76 -13.92 1.06
CA LEU A 86 0.98 -12.82 0.11
C LEU A 86 1.79 -11.69 0.77
N TYR A 87 3.12 -11.83 0.73
CA TYR A 87 4.07 -10.86 1.32
C TYR A 87 3.98 -9.48 0.63
N GLN A 88 3.89 -9.48 -0.71
CA GLN A 88 3.91 -8.29 -1.56
C GLN A 88 2.99 -8.45 -2.78
N VAL A 89 2.34 -7.36 -3.21
CA VAL A 89 1.61 -7.30 -4.48
C VAL A 89 2.46 -6.62 -5.54
N ASN A 90 2.74 -7.34 -6.64
CA ASN A 90 3.50 -6.81 -7.77
C ASN A 90 2.60 -5.90 -8.61
N CYS A 91 2.69 -4.60 -8.38
CA CYS A 91 1.91 -3.58 -9.08
C CYS A 91 2.62 -2.23 -8.98
N THR A 92 2.59 -1.40 -10.04
CA THR A 92 2.98 0.00 -9.88
C THR A 92 2.00 0.69 -8.92
N TYR A 93 2.47 1.67 -8.15
CA TYR A 93 1.57 2.37 -7.22
C TYR A 93 0.50 3.18 -7.96
N TYR A 94 0.76 3.58 -9.19
CA TYR A 94 -0.18 4.31 -10.04
C TYR A 94 -1.29 3.39 -10.58
N ASP A 95 -0.94 2.18 -11.03
CA ASP A 95 -1.94 1.17 -11.43
C ASP A 95 -2.75 0.68 -10.25
N ALA A 96 -2.14 0.55 -9.07
CA ALA A 96 -2.87 0.26 -7.84
C ALA A 96 -3.95 1.32 -7.55
N LEU A 97 -3.74 2.57 -7.96
CA LEU A 97 -4.70 3.67 -7.86
C LEU A 97 -5.61 3.82 -9.11
N ALA A 98 -5.69 2.80 -9.97
CA ALA A 98 -6.45 2.80 -11.21
C ALA A 98 -6.06 3.96 -12.15
N GLN A 99 -4.77 4.34 -12.15
CA GLN A 99 -4.24 5.44 -12.94
C GLN A 99 -5.00 6.77 -12.69
N ASN A 100 -5.50 6.96 -11.47
CA ASN A 100 -6.19 8.18 -11.10
C ASN A 100 -5.18 9.25 -10.64
N ASN A 101 -4.96 10.25 -11.50
CA ASN A 101 -4.05 11.37 -11.24
C ASN A 101 -4.31 12.06 -9.89
N PHE A 102 -5.58 12.30 -9.54
CA PHE A 102 -5.92 12.98 -8.30
C PHE A 102 -5.52 12.14 -7.09
N TYR A 103 -5.86 10.85 -7.07
CA TYR A 103 -5.49 9.97 -5.97
C TYR A 103 -3.97 9.76 -5.86
N TYR A 104 -3.27 9.72 -6.99
CA TYR A 104 -1.82 9.60 -6.98
C TYR A 104 -1.14 10.84 -6.42
N LEU A 105 -1.57 12.04 -6.82
CA LEU A 105 -1.08 13.30 -6.25
C LEU A 105 -1.45 13.42 -4.76
N LEU A 106 -2.66 13.00 -4.37
CA LEU A 106 -3.07 12.96 -2.97
C LEU A 106 -2.16 12.03 -2.15
N ALA A 107 -1.89 10.82 -2.63
CA ALA A 107 -0.99 9.88 -1.97
C ALA A 107 0.43 10.45 -1.83
N ARG A 108 0.95 11.12 -2.87
CA ARG A 108 2.26 11.79 -2.82
C ARG A 108 2.26 12.95 -1.82
N ALA A 109 1.20 13.75 -1.78
CA ALA A 109 1.06 14.84 -0.80
C ALA A 109 1.04 14.29 0.64
N ILE A 110 0.21 13.27 0.92
CA ILE A 110 0.17 12.59 2.22
C ILE A 110 1.58 12.19 2.66
N ARG A 111 2.35 11.56 1.77
CA ARG A 111 3.72 11.15 2.07
C ARG A 111 4.69 12.31 2.28
N PHE A 112 4.65 13.34 1.45
CA PHE A 112 5.56 14.49 1.58
C PHE A 112 5.32 15.27 2.87
N PHE A 113 4.10 15.27 3.38
CA PHE A 113 3.77 15.87 4.67
C PHE A 113 3.88 14.89 5.85
N ALA A 114 4.14 13.59 5.58
CA ALA A 114 4.43 12.63 6.62
C ALA A 114 5.86 12.84 7.18
N PRO A 115 6.10 12.53 8.46
CA PRO A 115 7.43 12.64 9.06
C PRO A 115 8.43 11.67 8.40
N GLY A 116 9.64 12.15 8.13
CA GLY A 116 10.73 11.36 7.54
C GLY A 116 11.21 11.95 6.21
N THR A 117 12.22 11.32 5.62
CA THR A 117 12.78 11.71 4.32
C THR A 117 12.02 11.01 3.19
N PRO A 118 11.33 11.73 2.29
CA PRO A 118 10.55 11.10 1.23
C PRO A 118 11.42 10.65 0.05
N GLN A 119 11.36 9.37 -0.31
CA GLN A 119 12.00 8.81 -1.52
C GLN A 119 10.99 8.52 -2.65
N VAL A 120 11.21 9.07 -3.84
CA VAL A 120 10.38 8.80 -5.03
C VAL A 120 11.07 7.72 -5.86
N TYR A 121 10.38 6.61 -6.16
CA TYR A 121 10.87 5.63 -7.13
C TYR A 121 10.55 6.10 -8.56
N TYR A 122 11.42 5.81 -9.53
CA TYR A 122 11.32 6.39 -10.87
C TYR A 122 10.25 5.72 -11.76
N SER A 123 9.87 4.47 -11.46
CA SER A 123 8.97 3.67 -12.31
C SER A 123 7.49 3.98 -12.12
N SER A 124 7.10 4.89 -11.23
CA SER A 124 5.70 5.15 -10.87
C SER A 124 4.83 5.69 -12.01
N PHE A 125 5.43 6.03 -13.15
CA PHE A 125 4.79 6.67 -14.29
C PHE A 125 4.97 5.90 -15.60
N VAL A 126 5.64 4.74 -15.57
CA VAL A 126 6.00 3.96 -16.77
C VAL A 126 5.10 2.74 -16.88
#